data_AF-A0A6M2D9I6-F1
#
_entry.id   AF-A0A6M2D9I6-F1
#
_cell.length_a   1.000
_cell.length_b   1.000
_cell.length_c   1.000
_cell.angle_alpha   90.00
_cell.angle_beta   90.00
_cell.angle_gamma   90.00
#
_symmetry.space_group_name_H-M   'P 1'
#
loop_
_entity.id
_entity.type
_entity.pdbx_description
1 polymer ?
#
loop_
_entity_poly.entity_id
_entity_poly.type
_entity_poly.pdbx_seq_one_letter_code
_entity_poly.pdbx_strand_id
1 'polypeptide(L)'
;MFPLMSKLALSLLSLPVSNAAVERVFSQVSLTKTDVRNRMSNETLEALLHVKFGLGRNAGCCKDFKPGGEFLSRFNSTVLYGPSSASASKSSV
;
A
#
# COMPACT_ATOMS: atom_id res chain seq x y z
N MET A 1 -11.32 -34.71 13.63
CA MET A 1 -10.77 -33.67 12.74
C MET A 1 -10.27 -32.52 13.63
N PHE A 2 -9.00 -32.11 13.53
CA PHE A 2 -8.32 -31.24 14.50
C PHE A 2 -8.27 -29.77 14.03
N PRO A 3 -9.26 -28.91 14.37
CA PRO A 3 -9.36 -27.54 13.85
C PRO A 3 -8.24 -26.61 14.36
N LEU A 4 -7.60 -26.97 15.47
CA LEU A 4 -6.52 -26.19 16.07
C LEU A 4 -5.19 -26.40 15.33
N MET A 5 -4.92 -27.65 14.94
CA MET A 5 -3.73 -28.01 14.17
C MET A 5 -3.78 -27.42 12.76
N SER A 6 -4.95 -27.41 12.11
CA SER A 6 -5.11 -26.81 10.78
C SER A 6 -4.89 -25.29 10.81
N LYS A 7 -5.37 -24.60 11.85
CA LYS A 7 -5.14 -23.16 12.01
C LYS A 7 -3.66 -22.85 12.25
N LEU A 8 -3.00 -23.63 13.10
CA LEU A 8 -1.56 -23.46 13.37
C LEU A 8 -0.73 -23.70 12.11
N ALA A 9 -1.03 -24.74 11.34
CA ALA A 9 -0.32 -25.04 10.09
C ALA A 9 -0.51 -23.92 9.04
N LEU A 10 -1.72 -23.39 8.89
CA LEU A 10 -2.00 -22.27 7.98
C LEU A 10 -1.28 -20.99 8.41
N SER A 11 -1.28 -20.68 9.72
CA SER A 11 -0.54 -19.53 10.24
C SER A 11 0.96 -19.66 9.98
N LEU A 12 1.53 -20.85 10.21
CA LEU A 12 2.94 -21.11 9.96
C LEU A 12 3.31 -20.94 8.48
N LEU A 13 2.44 -21.41 7.56
CA LEU A 13 2.62 -21.23 6.11
C LEU A 13 2.43 -19.79 5.63
N SER A 14 1.69 -18.96 6.36
CA SER A 14 1.48 -17.55 6.02
C SER A 14 2.68 -16.66 6.36
N LEU A 15 3.59 -17.15 7.21
CA LEU A 15 4.78 -16.42 7.59
C LEU A 15 5.78 -16.41 6.42
N PRO A 16 6.27 -15.25 6.00
CA PRO A 16 7.34 -15.18 5.01
C PRO A 16 8.62 -15.76 5.62
N VAL A 17 9.02 -16.96 5.20
CA VAL A 17 10.23 -17.64 5.71
C VAL A 17 11.53 -17.05 5.12
N SER A 18 11.43 -16.28 4.02
CA SER A 18 12.61 -15.75 3.30
C SER A 18 12.66 -14.22 3.25
N ASN A 19 13.88 -13.68 3.22
CA ASN A 19 14.14 -12.24 3.03
C ASN A 19 13.75 -11.75 1.62
N ALA A 20 13.54 -12.66 0.66
CA ALA A 20 13.21 -12.33 -0.72
C ALA A 20 11.93 -11.49 -0.82
N ALA A 21 10.97 -11.67 0.10
CA ALA A 21 9.76 -10.86 0.14
C ALA A 21 10.07 -9.39 0.46
N VAL A 22 10.96 -9.15 1.42
CA VAL A 22 11.39 -7.80 1.83
C VAL A 22 12.26 -7.17 0.74
N GLU A 23 13.21 -7.91 0.18
CA GLU A 23 14.05 -7.46 -0.95
C GLU A 23 13.20 -7.07 -2.17
N ARG A 24 12.14 -7.84 -2.46
CA ARG A 24 11.19 -7.48 -3.51
C ARG A 24 10.52 -6.14 -3.24
N VAL A 25 10.11 -5.87 -2.00
CA VAL A 25 9.51 -4.57 -1.63
C VAL A 25 10.54 -3.45 -1.77
N PHE A 26 11.77 -3.63 -1.30
CA PHE A 26 12.85 -2.65 -1.45
C PHE A 26 13.19 -2.38 -2.92
N SER A 27 13.21 -3.39 -3.78
CA SER A 27 13.35 -3.22 -5.22
C SER A 27 12.23 -2.34 -5.80
N GLN A 28 10.97 -2.55 -5.37
CA GLN A 28 9.85 -1.69 -5.79
C GLN A 28 9.95 -0.26 -5.27
N VAL A 29 10.49 -0.07 -4.05
CA VAL A 29 10.77 1.26 -3.50
C VAL A 29 11.79 1.98 -4.37
N SER A 30 12.90 1.32 -4.73
CA SER A 30 13.94 1.89 -5.61
C SER A 30 13.42 2.21 -7.01
N LEU A 31 12.54 1.36 -7.57
CA LEU A 31 11.87 1.64 -8.86
C LEU A 31 10.93 2.86 -8.79
N THR A 32 10.38 3.13 -7.61
CA THR A 32 9.49 4.27 -7.39
C THR A 32 10.29 5.56 -7.14
N LYS A 33 11.32 5.49 -6.30
CA LYS A 33 12.30 6.56 -6.07
C LYS A 33 13.43 6.45 -7.09
N THR A 34 13.12 6.80 -8.33
CA THR A 34 14.13 6.96 -9.40
C THR A 34 14.98 8.20 -9.16
N ASP A 35 16.18 8.26 -9.76
CA ASP A 35 17.09 9.41 -9.64
C ASP A 35 16.44 10.76 -10.01
N VAL A 36 15.54 10.77 -10.99
CA VAL A 36 14.81 11.96 -11.43
C VAL A 36 13.67 12.34 -10.47
N ARG A 37 13.10 11.38 -9.73
CA ARG A 37 11.98 11.57 -8.79
C ARG A 37 12.37 11.26 -7.34
N ASN A 38 13.57 11.66 -6.92
CA ASN A 38 14.07 11.37 -5.58
C ASN A 38 13.39 12.22 -4.48
N ARG A 39 12.83 13.38 -4.83
CA ARG A 39 12.23 14.32 -3.87
C ARG A 39 10.74 14.04 -3.59
N MET A 40 10.44 12.84 -3.11
CA MET A 40 9.08 12.42 -2.71
C MET A 40 9.03 12.21 -1.18
N SER A 41 7.95 12.67 -0.54
CA SER A 41 7.71 12.41 0.89
C SER A 41 7.48 10.91 1.14
N ASN A 42 7.77 10.45 2.37
CA ASN A 42 7.56 9.05 2.71
C ASN A 42 6.08 8.66 2.72
N GLU A 43 5.18 9.57 3.11
CA GLU A 43 3.74 9.31 3.07
C GLU A 43 3.23 9.07 1.65
N THR A 44 3.68 9.86 0.68
CA THR A 44 3.31 9.67 -0.73
C THR A 44 3.92 8.39 -1.30
N LEU A 45 5.14 8.05 -0.90
CA LEU A 45 5.79 6.80 -1.31
C LEU A 45 5.03 5.58 -0.80
N GLU A 46 4.66 5.58 0.49
CA GLU A 46 3.87 4.53 1.12
C GLU A 46 2.51 4.38 0.45
N ALA A 47 1.79 5.49 0.25
CA ALA A 47 0.51 5.48 -0.43
C ALA A 47 0.61 4.88 -1.84
N LEU A 48 1.65 5.22 -2.60
CA LEU A 48 1.84 4.68 -3.95
C LEU A 48 2.14 3.18 -3.94
N LEU A 49 2.97 2.71 -3.00
CA LEU A 49 3.24 1.28 -2.83
C LEU A 49 1.96 0.53 -2.45
N HIS A 50 1.15 1.09 -1.54
CA HIS A 50 -0.14 0.52 -1.15
C HIS A 50 -1.09 0.37 -2.33
N VAL A 51 -1.23 1.43 -3.15
CA VAL A 51 -2.03 1.38 -4.37
C VAL A 51 -1.50 0.29 -5.31
N LYS A 52 -0.20 0.26 -5.56
CA LYS A 52 0.41 -0.68 -6.52
C LYS A 52 0.28 -2.15 -6.09
N PHE A 53 0.56 -2.47 -4.83
CA PHE A 53 0.36 -3.82 -4.31
C PHE A 53 -1.13 -4.16 -4.14
N GLY A 54 -1.96 -3.19 -3.77
CA GLY A 54 -3.41 -3.35 -3.64
C GLY A 54 -4.08 -3.70 -4.97
N LEU A 55 -3.75 -2.99 -6.05
CA LEU A 55 -4.25 -3.31 -7.39
C LEU A 55 -3.76 -4.69 -7.86
N GLY A 56 -2.49 -5.02 -7.60
CA GLY A 56 -1.92 -6.32 -7.94
C GLY A 56 -2.60 -7.51 -7.25
N ARG A 57 -3.03 -7.36 -5.98
CA ARG A 57 -3.79 -8.39 -5.26
C ARG A 57 -5.20 -8.60 -5.83
N ASN A 58 -5.80 -7.55 -6.36
CA ASN A 58 -7.14 -7.59 -6.97
C ASN A 58 -7.09 -7.94 -8.47
N ALA A 59 -5.97 -8.47 -8.98
CA ALA A 59 -5.74 -8.83 -10.37
C ALA A 59 -5.99 -7.70 -11.40
N GLY A 60 -5.94 -6.43 -10.97
CA GLY A 60 -6.18 -5.26 -11.80
C GLY A 60 -4.91 -4.49 -12.13
N CYS A 61 -4.83 -3.89 -13.31
CA CYS A 61 -3.76 -2.98 -13.69
C CYS A 61 -4.17 -1.51 -13.44
N CYS A 62 -3.20 -0.59 -13.40
CA CYS A 62 -3.45 0.85 -13.30
C CYS A 62 -4.34 1.40 -14.43
N LYS A 63 -4.46 0.66 -15.54
CA LYS A 63 -5.30 0.98 -16.69
C LYS A 63 -6.78 0.67 -16.45
N ASP A 64 -7.07 -0.34 -15.65
CA ASP A 64 -8.42 -0.86 -15.41
C ASP A 64 -9.07 -0.24 -14.17
N PHE A 65 -8.25 0.38 -13.31
CA PHE A 65 -8.73 1.05 -12.11
C PHE A 65 -9.55 2.30 -12.45
N LYS A 66 -10.87 2.19 -12.26
CA LYS A 66 -11.79 3.33 -12.32
C LYS A 66 -12.05 3.83 -10.90
N PRO A 67 -11.64 5.06 -10.56
CA PRO A 67 -11.91 5.62 -9.24
C PRO A 67 -13.42 5.79 -9.03
N GLY A 68 -13.89 5.43 -7.82
CA GLY A 68 -15.27 5.70 -7.42
C GLY A 68 -15.54 7.20 -7.24
N GLY A 69 -16.81 7.62 -7.30
CA GLY A 69 -17.18 9.04 -7.16
C GLY A 69 -16.72 9.67 -5.84
N GLU A 70 -16.70 8.90 -4.75
CA GLU A 70 -16.18 9.35 -3.46
C GLU A 70 -14.67 9.69 -3.54
N PHE A 71 -13.89 8.85 -4.22
CA PHE A 71 -12.45 9.07 -4.41
C PHE A 71 -12.17 10.38 -5.14
N LEU A 72 -12.97 10.66 -6.18
CA LEU A 72 -12.88 11.91 -6.95
C LEU A 72 -13.22 13.13 -6.09
N SER A 73 -14.22 13.03 -5.21
CA SER A 73 -14.60 14.14 -4.32
C SER A 73 -13.51 14.55 -3.34
N ARG A 74 -12.70 13.56 -2.89
CA ARG A 74 -11.56 13.77 -1.99
C ARG A 74 -10.34 14.34 -2.70
N PHE A 75 -10.26 14.22 -4.03
CA PHE A 75 -9.18 14.77 -4.84
C PHE A 75 -9.40 16.26 -5.16
N ASN A 76 -9.44 17.09 -4.12
CA ASN A 76 -9.66 18.53 -4.24
C ASN A 76 -8.45 19.35 -3.75
N SER A 77 -8.37 20.60 -4.18
CA SER A 77 -7.23 21.48 -3.89
C SER A 77 -7.04 21.77 -2.40
N THR A 78 -8.12 21.79 -1.62
CA THR A 78 -8.06 22.00 -0.17
C THR A 78 -7.40 20.83 0.56
N VAL A 79 -7.59 19.59 0.08
CA VAL A 79 -6.95 18.40 0.65
C VAL A 79 -5.50 18.26 0.13
N LEU A 80 -5.25 18.57 -1.14
CA LEU A 80 -3.92 18.42 -1.75
C LEU A 80 -2.92 19.53 -1.41
N TYR A 81 -3.41 20.78 -1.26
CA TYR A 81 -2.58 21.97 -1.06
C TYR A 81 -2.98 22.77 0.18
N GLY A 82 -3.89 22.25 1.00
CA GLY A 82 -4.26 22.88 2.27
C GLY A 82 -3.07 22.96 3.23
N PRO A 83 -3.12 23.87 4.22
CA PRO A 83 -2.12 23.90 5.28
C PRO A 83 -2.09 22.51 5.94
N SER A 84 -0.89 21.91 6.00
CA SER A 84 -0.68 20.57 6.54
C SER A 84 -1.12 20.53 8.02
N SER A 85 -2.39 20.20 8.25
CA SER A 85 -2.83 19.70 9.55
C SER A 85 -2.35 18.26 9.63
N ALA A 86 -1.31 18.06 10.43
CA ALA A 86 -0.78 16.77 10.85
C ALA A 86 -1.86 15.67 10.93
N SER A 87 -1.64 14.59 10.17
CA SER A 87 -2.01 13.21 10.51
C SER A 87 -3.15 13.03 11.52
N ALA A 88 -4.39 13.35 11.10
CA ALA A 88 -5.59 13.11 11.90
C ALA A 88 -6.48 12.02 11.27
N SER A 89 -6.22 10.77 11.66
CA SER A 89 -7.20 9.68 11.89
C SER A 89 -6.36 8.46 12.29
N LYS A 90 -6.28 8.02 13.56
CA LYS A 90 -7.35 7.59 14.48
C LYS A 90 -8.43 6.75 13.79
N SER A 91 -8.22 5.44 13.83
CA SER A 91 -9.24 4.39 13.96
C SER A 91 -8.55 3.30 14.80
N SER A 92 -8.61 3.29 16.13
CA SER A 92 -9.74 3.07 17.06
C SER A 92 -10.40 1.70 16.87
N VAL A 93 -10.05 0.84 17.85
CA VAL A 93 -10.57 -0.49 18.27
C VAL A 93 -10.39 -1.65 17.30
#